data_AF-A0A507D1T5-F1
#
_entry.id   AF-A0A507D1T5-F1
#
_cell.length_a   1.000
_cell.length_b   1.000
_cell.length_c   1.000
_cell.angle_alpha   90.00
_cell.angle_beta   90.00
_cell.angle_gamma   90.00
#
_symmetry.space_group_name_H-M   'P 1'
#
loop_
_entity.id
_entity.type
_entity.pdbx_description
1 polymer ?
#
loop_
_entity_poly.entity_id
_entity_poly.type
_entity_poly.pdbx_seq_one_letter_code
_entity_poly.pdbx_strand_id
1 'polypeptide(L)'
;MSSLADGPCPAFAPFLGFAGAASAMILSAFGAAYGTAKSGIGIAGMGTFRPDLIMKSLIPVVMAGIISVYGLVVSVLVAGSLNPAEAYSLFSGCVHLAAGLSCGFAGLASGYAIGIVGDVGVRLKLVGVYIFVTCLHGKRDEATFTM
;
A
#
# COMPACT_ATOMS: atom_id res chain seq x y z
N MET A 1 38.60 33.72 -3.26
CA MET A 1 38.35 32.75 -2.17
C MET A 1 37.04 33.16 -1.47
N SER A 2 35.83 33.20 -2.05
CA SER A 2 35.09 32.26 -2.92
C SER A 2 35.10 30.83 -2.35
N SER A 3 34.11 30.31 -1.63
CA SER A 3 32.70 30.68 -1.41
C SER A 3 32.27 30.23 0.00
N LEU A 4 31.57 31.09 0.74
CA LEU A 4 30.79 30.70 1.91
C LEU A 4 29.59 29.83 1.46
N ALA A 5 29.16 28.93 2.34
CA ALA A 5 28.02 28.01 2.28
C ALA A 5 28.33 26.59 1.76
N ASP A 6 28.06 25.62 2.63
CA ASP A 6 27.57 24.27 2.35
C ASP A 6 27.62 23.83 0.88
N GLY A 7 28.55 22.95 0.52
CA GLY A 7 28.44 22.21 -0.74
C GLY A 7 27.10 21.47 -0.81
N PRO A 8 26.53 21.21 -2.02
CA PRO A 8 25.22 20.57 -2.19
C PRO A 8 25.11 19.14 -1.63
N CYS A 9 26.16 18.61 -1.00
CA CYS A 9 26.29 17.26 -0.47
C CYS A 9 26.76 17.29 1.00
N PRO A 10 25.87 17.62 1.96
CA PRO A 10 26.18 17.50 3.39
C PRO A 10 26.13 16.04 3.86
N ALA A 11 26.86 15.71 4.94
CA ALA A 11 26.94 14.35 5.49
C ALA A 11 25.59 13.75 5.96
N PHE A 12 24.57 14.60 6.18
CA PHE A 12 23.21 14.17 6.54
C PHE A 12 22.30 13.87 5.33
N ALA A 13 22.75 14.12 4.09
CA ALA A 13 21.97 13.85 2.89
C ALA A 13 21.43 12.40 2.78
N PRO A 14 22.19 11.32 3.11
CA PRO A 14 21.66 9.95 3.07
C PRO A 14 20.60 9.66 4.14
N PHE A 15 20.60 10.37 5.28
CA PHE A 15 19.58 10.20 6.32
C PHE A 15 18.17 10.50 5.77
N LEU A 16 18.06 11.50 4.88
CA LEU A 16 16.81 11.85 4.24
C LEU A 16 16.31 10.77 3.27
N GLY A 17 17.23 10.12 2.54
CA GLY A 17 16.91 8.98 1.69
C GLY A 17 16.41 7.77 2.47
N PHE A 18 17.09 7.42 3.58
CA PHE A 18 16.63 6.34 4.47
C PHE A 18 15.30 6.67 5.16
N ALA A 19 15.06 7.93 5.54
CA ALA A 19 13.78 8.38 6.08
C ALA A 19 12.64 8.24 5.05
N GLY A 20 12.91 8.52 3.77
CA GLY A 20 11.98 8.26 2.67
C GLY A 20 11.64 6.78 2.51
N ALA A 21 12.65 5.91 2.51
CA ALA A 21 12.46 4.46 2.43
C ALA A 21 11.70 3.88 3.64
N ALA A 22 11.99 4.37 4.85
CA ALA A 22 11.30 3.95 6.06
C ALA A 22 9.83 4.40 6.08
N SER A 23 9.56 5.67 5.75
CA SER A 23 8.19 6.21 5.73
C SER A 23 7.32 5.55 4.65
N ALA A 24 7.87 5.24 3.47
CA ALA A 24 7.14 4.52 2.42
C ALA A 24 6.63 3.15 2.88
N MET A 25 7.49 2.37 3.55
CA MET A 25 7.15 1.03 4.03
C MET A 25 6.22 1.05 5.22
N ILE A 26 6.49 1.88 6.23
CA ILE A 26 5.68 1.93 7.45
C ILE A 26 4.25 2.36 7.11
N LEU A 27 4.07 3.40 6.30
CA LEU A 27 2.75 3.93 5.95
C LEU A 27 1.96 2.96 5.05
N SER A 28 2.61 2.36 4.05
CA SER A 28 1.97 1.37 3.18
C SER A 28 1.59 0.09 3.94
N ALA A 29 2.46 -0.39 4.83
CA ALA A 29 2.18 -1.56 5.67
C ALA A 29 1.03 -1.28 6.63
N PHE A 30 0.94 -0.07 7.19
CA PHE A 30 -0.18 0.32 8.05
C PHE A 30 -1.51 0.35 7.29
N GLY A 31 -1.51 0.87 6.05
CA GLY A 31 -2.67 0.85 5.16
C GLY A 31 -3.16 -0.57 4.85
N ALA A 32 -2.23 -1.46 4.48
CA ALA A 32 -2.53 -2.86 4.19
C ALA A 32 -3.04 -3.63 5.44
N ALA A 33 -2.43 -3.38 6.60
CA ALA A 33 -2.85 -3.98 7.87
C ALA A 33 -4.26 -3.53 8.26
N TYR A 34 -4.58 -2.24 8.14
CA TYR A 34 -5.91 -1.72 8.45
C TYR A 34 -6.98 -2.26 7.50
N GLY A 35 -6.70 -2.27 6.19
CA GLY A 35 -7.59 -2.81 5.18
C GLY A 35 -7.89 -4.30 5.39
N THR A 36 -6.86 -5.06 5.76
CA THR A 36 -6.97 -6.49 6.09
C THR A 36 -7.74 -6.73 7.38
N ALA A 37 -7.47 -5.96 8.43
CA ALA A 37 -8.14 -6.12 9.72
C ALA A 37 -9.65 -5.88 9.61
N LYS A 38 -10.07 -4.77 8.96
CA LYS A 38 -11.50 -4.45 8.79
C LYS A 38 -12.22 -5.46 7.90
N SER A 39 -11.60 -5.87 6.79
CA SER A 39 -12.19 -6.89 5.90
C SER A 39 -12.24 -8.28 6.57
N GLY A 40 -11.21 -8.63 7.36
CA GLY A 40 -11.10 -9.91 8.05
C GLY A 40 -12.16 -10.13 9.11
N ILE A 41 -12.57 -9.08 9.84
CA ILE A 41 -13.66 -9.14 10.81
C ILE A 41 -14.98 -9.52 10.12
N GLY A 42 -15.26 -8.92 8.96
CA GLY A 42 -16.44 -9.28 8.15
C GLY A 42 -16.40 -10.74 7.69
N ILE A 43 -15.24 -11.23 7.23
CA ILE A 43 -15.07 -12.60 6.72
C ILE A 43 -15.25 -13.62 7.85
N ALA A 44 -14.64 -13.37 9.01
CA ALA A 44 -14.80 -14.21 10.20
C ALA A 44 -16.27 -14.29 10.64
N GLY A 45 -17.00 -13.18 10.57
CA GLY A 45 -18.45 -13.15 10.84
C GLY A 45 -19.29 -13.93 9.83
N MET A 46 -18.88 -13.99 8.56
CA MET A 46 -19.57 -14.81 7.55
C MET A 46 -19.27 -16.30 7.65
N GLY A 47 -18.06 -16.66 8.09
CA GLY A 47 -17.58 -18.04 8.06
C GLY A 47 -18.39 -19.00 8.93
N THR A 48 -19.08 -18.49 9.94
CA THR A 48 -19.99 -19.27 10.80
C THR A 48 -21.35 -19.54 10.16
N PHE A 49 -21.79 -18.73 9.20
CA PHE A 49 -23.10 -18.88 8.54
C PHE A 49 -23.02 -19.63 7.21
N ARG A 50 -22.07 -19.27 6.34
CA ARG A 50 -21.91 -19.87 5.00
C ARG A 50 -20.43 -20.02 4.61
N PRO A 51 -19.77 -21.13 4.99
CA PRO A 51 -18.34 -21.32 4.75
C PRO A 51 -17.98 -21.42 3.25
N ASP A 52 -18.92 -21.84 2.40
CA ASP A 52 -18.70 -21.95 0.94
C ASP A 52 -18.38 -20.61 0.27
N LEU A 53 -18.75 -19.49 0.90
CA LEU A 53 -18.56 -18.13 0.36
C LEU A 53 -17.25 -17.47 0.85
N ILE A 54 -16.49 -18.12 1.74
CA ILE A 54 -15.25 -17.58 2.31
C ILE A 54 -14.19 -17.38 1.22
N MET A 55 -13.95 -18.41 0.40
CA MET A 55 -12.94 -18.37 -0.67
C MET A 55 -13.11 -17.16 -1.61
N LYS A 56 -14.36 -16.88 -2.04
CA LYS A 56 -14.68 -15.73 -2.91
C LYS A 56 -14.62 -14.38 -2.20
N SER A 57 -14.53 -14.38 -0.88
CA SER A 57 -14.52 -13.17 -0.05
C SER A 57 -13.12 -12.76 0.38
N LEU A 58 -12.08 -13.52 0.00
CA LEU A 58 -10.67 -13.19 0.25
C LEU A 58 -10.10 -12.16 -0.74
N ILE A 59 -10.76 -11.90 -1.87
CA ILE A 59 -10.31 -10.94 -2.89
C ILE A 59 -9.98 -9.55 -2.30
N PRO A 60 -10.81 -8.92 -1.44
CA PRO A 60 -10.49 -7.63 -0.81
C PRO A 60 -9.23 -7.66 0.06
N VAL A 61 -8.96 -8.79 0.71
CA VAL A 61 -7.77 -8.98 1.55
C VAL A 61 -6.51 -9.03 0.68
N VAL A 62 -6.56 -9.77 -0.42
CA VAL A 62 -5.45 -9.82 -1.38
C VAL A 62 -5.18 -8.44 -2.00
N MET A 63 -6.23 -7.69 -2.34
CA MET A 63 -6.10 -6.33 -2.90
C MET A 63 -5.50 -5.33 -1.89
N ALA A 64 -5.82 -5.45 -0.60
CA ALA A 64 -5.16 -4.66 0.45
C ALA A 64 -3.67 -5.02 0.59
N GLY A 65 -3.32 -6.30 0.40
CA GLY A 65 -1.93 -6.78 0.47
C GLY A 65 -1.02 -6.20 -0.61
N ILE A 66 -1.53 -6.02 -1.84
CA ILE A 66 -0.75 -5.45 -2.96
C ILE A 66 -0.26 -4.03 -2.66
N ILE A 67 -0.98 -3.26 -1.84
CA ILE A 67 -0.58 -1.90 -1.45
C ILE A 67 0.75 -1.89 -0.71
N SER A 68 0.98 -2.89 0.15
CA SER A 68 2.25 -3.03 0.88
C SER A 68 3.43 -3.27 -0.07
N VAL A 69 3.19 -4.00 -1.17
CA VAL A 69 4.21 -4.26 -2.19
C VAL A 69 4.60 -2.98 -2.94
N TYR A 70 3.67 -2.03 -3.14
CA TYR A 70 4.03 -0.73 -3.71
C TYR A 70 5.02 0.03 -2.84
N GLY A 71 4.83 0.03 -1.51
CA GLY A 71 5.79 0.61 -0.56
C GLY A 71 7.14 -0.10 -0.58
N LEU A 72 7.13 -1.44 -0.67
CA LEU A 72 8.35 -2.26 -0.76
C LEU A 72 9.18 -1.91 -2.00
N VAL A 73 8.54 -1.82 -3.17
CA VAL A 73 9.22 -1.51 -4.42
C VAL A 73 9.88 -0.13 -4.34
N VAL A 74 9.19 0.87 -3.79
CA VAL A 74 9.76 2.22 -3.61
C VAL A 74 10.99 2.18 -2.69
N SER A 75 10.92 1.47 -1.55
CA SER A 75 12.05 1.37 -0.63
C SER A 75 13.25 0.63 -1.22
N VAL A 76 13.03 -0.42 -2.03
CA VAL A 76 14.11 -1.14 -2.72
C VAL A 76 14.77 -0.27 -3.78
N LEU A 77 14.01 0.54 -4.53
CA LEU A 77 14.56 1.49 -5.51
C LEU A 77 15.42 2.58 -4.84
N VAL A 78 14.98 3.08 -3.68
CA VAL A 78 15.74 4.06 -2.88
C VAL A 78 17.03 3.41 -2.35
N ALA A 79 16.96 2.20 -1.81
CA ALA A 79 18.13 1.48 -1.30
C ALA A 79 19.15 1.17 -2.41
N GLY A 80 18.70 0.81 -3.62
CA GLY A 80 19.56 0.56 -4.78
C GLY A 80 20.21 1.83 -5.34
N SER A 81 19.62 3.00 -5.08
CA SER A 81 20.15 4.31 -5.53
C SER A 81 21.11 4.95 -4.52
N LEU A 82 21.24 4.38 -3.32
CA LEU A 82 22.14 4.86 -2.27
C LEU A 82 23.48 4.13 -2.37
N ASN A 83 24.54 4.83 -2.81
CA ASN A 83 25.88 4.28 -2.89
C ASN A 83 26.84 5.05 -1.97
N PRO A 84 27.56 4.40 -1.03
CA PRO A 84 28.53 5.07 -0.15
C PRO A 84 29.75 5.67 -0.88
N ALA A 85 29.96 5.31 -2.15
CA ALA A 85 31.08 5.82 -2.96
C ALA A 85 30.75 7.09 -3.78
N GLU A 86 29.48 7.49 -3.91
CA GLU A 86 29.07 8.65 -4.70
C GLU A 86 28.65 9.86 -3.84
N ALA A 87 28.88 11.06 -4.37
CA ALA A 87 28.48 12.31 -3.72
C ALA A 87 26.96 12.49 -3.80
N TYR A 88 26.27 12.18 -2.70
CA TYR A 88 24.81 12.29 -2.61
C TYR A 88 24.37 13.73 -2.35
N SER A 89 23.67 14.34 -3.32
CA SER A 89 23.18 15.72 -3.15
C SER A 89 21.94 15.79 -2.26
N LEU A 90 21.80 16.90 -1.53
CA LEU A 90 20.64 17.21 -0.69
C LEU A 90 19.34 17.21 -1.50
N PHE A 91 19.40 17.69 -2.76
CA PHE A 91 18.26 17.65 -3.68
C PHE A 91 17.78 16.21 -3.93
N SER A 92 18.71 15.28 -4.18
CA SER A 92 18.36 13.87 -4.35
C SER A 92 17.68 13.32 -3.09
N GLY A 93 18.25 13.58 -1.91
CA GLY A 93 17.66 13.17 -0.63
C GLY A 93 16.24 13.69 -0.40
N CYS A 94 15.97 14.95 -0.74
CA CYS A 94 14.62 15.53 -0.66
C CYS A 94 13.64 14.88 -1.64
N VAL A 95 14.08 14.53 -2.85
CA VAL A 95 13.26 13.83 -3.84
C VAL A 95 12.90 12.43 -3.34
N HIS A 96 13.86 11.68 -2.77
CA HIS A 96 13.59 10.35 -2.21
C HIS A 96 12.68 10.40 -0.98
N LEU A 97 12.81 11.42 -0.13
CA LEU A 97 11.89 11.65 0.99
C LEU A 97 10.46 11.94 0.49
N ALA A 98 10.31 12.83 -0.48
CA ALA A 98 9.01 13.19 -1.06
C ALA A 98 8.35 12.02 -1.81
N ALA A 99 9.14 11.23 -2.54
CA ALA A 99 8.68 10.02 -3.21
C ALA A 99 8.14 9.00 -2.21
N GLY A 100 8.85 8.78 -1.08
CA GLY A 100 8.41 7.86 -0.05
C GLY A 100 7.13 8.31 0.67
N LEU A 101 7.04 9.60 1.04
CA LEU A 101 5.86 10.16 1.70
C LEU A 101 4.63 10.18 0.81
N SER A 102 4.75 10.59 -0.46
CA SER A 102 3.62 10.64 -1.39
C SER A 102 3.01 9.26 -1.64
N CYS A 103 3.85 8.25 -1.89
CA CYS A 103 3.40 6.87 -2.06
C CYS A 103 2.81 6.29 -0.76
N GLY A 104 3.47 6.53 0.38
CA GLY A 104 3.02 6.04 1.69
C GLY A 104 1.64 6.57 2.10
N PHE A 105 1.39 7.89 1.96
CA PHE A 105 0.08 8.47 2.27
C PHE A 105 -1.01 8.01 1.30
N ALA A 106 -0.70 7.87 0.01
CA ALA A 106 -1.64 7.32 -0.97
C ALA A 106 -2.01 5.86 -0.64
N GLY A 107 -1.03 5.05 -0.25
CA GLY A 107 -1.23 3.67 0.19
C GLY A 107 -2.08 3.56 1.45
N LEU A 108 -1.84 4.43 2.44
CA LEU A 108 -2.64 4.48 3.67
C LEU A 108 -4.09 4.87 3.40
N ALA A 109 -4.33 5.90 2.59
CA ALA A 109 -5.68 6.34 2.22
C ALA A 109 -6.43 5.26 1.42
N SER A 110 -5.75 4.60 0.48
CA SER A 110 -6.32 3.48 -0.30
C SER A 110 -6.67 2.29 0.59
N GLY A 111 -5.76 1.89 1.48
CA GLY A 111 -5.98 0.79 2.43
C GLY A 111 -7.16 1.05 3.38
N TYR A 112 -7.34 2.30 3.82
CA TYR A 112 -8.50 2.70 4.62
C TYR A 112 -9.82 2.55 3.85
N ALA A 113 -9.88 3.03 2.60
CA ALA A 113 -11.06 2.91 1.75
C ALA A 113 -11.41 1.44 1.46
N ILE A 114 -10.40 0.62 1.12
CA ILE A 114 -10.59 -0.81 0.86
C ILE A 114 -11.10 -1.55 2.10
N GLY A 115 -10.62 -1.20 3.29
CA GLY A 115 -11.11 -1.78 4.55
C GLY A 115 -12.60 -1.53 4.80
N ILE A 116 -13.08 -0.32 4.53
CA ILE A 116 -14.51 0.03 4.70
C ILE A 116 -15.37 -0.68 3.65
N VAL A 117 -14.95 -0.63 2.37
CA VAL A 117 -15.67 -1.30 1.28
C VAL A 117 -15.65 -2.82 1.46
N GLY A 118 -14.57 -3.37 2.02
CA GLY A 118 -14.41 -4.78 2.34
C GLY A 118 -15.39 -5.26 3.40
N ASP A 119 -15.50 -4.59 4.55
CA ASP A 119 -16.43 -4.99 5.62
C ASP A 119 -17.90 -4.94 5.13
N VAL A 120 -18.29 -3.86 4.45
CA VAL A 120 -19.66 -3.72 3.92
C VAL A 120 -19.93 -4.72 2.81
N GLY A 121 -18.99 -4.89 1.86
CA GLY A 121 -19.13 -5.81 0.73
C GLY A 121 -19.20 -7.27 1.14
N VAL A 122 -18.54 -7.63 2.24
CA VAL A 122 -18.63 -8.96 2.85
C VAL A 122 -20.00 -9.17 3.49
N ARG A 123 -20.50 -8.23 4.30
CA ARG A 123 -21.85 -8.34 4.90
C ARG A 123 -22.97 -8.45 3.87
N LEU A 124 -22.86 -7.73 2.75
CA LEU A 124 -23.85 -7.75 1.67
C LEU A 124 -23.88 -9.07 0.89
N LYS A 125 -22.76 -9.80 0.83
CA LYS A 125 -22.69 -11.13 0.21
C LYS A 125 -23.54 -12.18 0.94
N LEU A 126 -23.79 -12.03 2.25
CA LEU A 126 -24.71 -12.91 2.99
C LEU A 126 -26.17 -12.77 2.54
N VAL A 127 -26.57 -11.55 2.17
CA VAL A 127 -27.95 -11.19 1.78
C VAL A 127 -28.21 -11.45 0.28
N GLY A 128 -27.19 -11.88 -0.48
CA GLY A 128 -27.31 -12.18 -1.91
C GLY A 128 -27.16 -10.95 -2.81
N VAL A 129 -26.67 -9.82 -2.29
CA VAL A 129 -26.42 -8.60 -3.08
C VAL A 129 -24.98 -8.61 -3.57
N TYR A 130 -24.76 -9.04 -4.82
CA TYR A 130 -23.42 -9.19 -5.42
C TYR A 130 -22.81 -7.84 -5.86
N ILE A 131 -22.57 -6.92 -4.92
CA ILE A 131 -22.02 -5.59 -5.23
C ILE A 131 -20.57 -5.64 -5.74
N PHE A 132 -19.78 -6.64 -5.33
CA PHE A 132 -18.35 -6.71 -5.66
C PHE A 132 -18.06 -7.01 -7.15
N VAL A 133 -18.98 -7.67 -7.86
CA VAL A 133 -18.86 -7.94 -9.30
C VAL A 133 -19.56 -6.87 -10.13
N THR A 134 -20.62 -6.24 -9.61
CA THR A 134 -21.47 -5.35 -10.42
C THR A 134 -20.84 -3.98 -10.72
N CYS A 135 -19.96 -3.45 -9.86
CA CYS A 135 -19.28 -2.17 -10.14
C CYS A 135 -18.04 -2.29 -11.04
N LEU A 136 -17.42 -3.48 -11.16
CA LEU A 136 -16.25 -3.69 -12.05
C LEU A 136 -16.62 -4.39 -13.36
N HIS A 137 -17.63 -5.27 -13.36
CA HIS A 137 -18.08 -6.01 -14.54
C HIS A 137 -19.45 -5.49 -15.00
N GLY A 138 -19.43 -4.38 -15.74
CA GLY A 138 -20.55 -3.94 -16.58
C GLY A 138 -20.91 -4.91 -17.71
N LYS A 139 -20.34 -6.13 -17.74
CA LYS A 139 -20.81 -7.26 -18.55
C LYS A 139 -20.52 -8.58 -17.84
N ARG A 140 -21.55 -9.42 -17.85
CA ARG A 140 -21.49 -10.87 -17.70
C ARG A 140 -20.45 -11.41 -18.68
N ASP A 141 -19.37 -12.03 -18.17
CA ASP A 141 -18.72 -13.23 -18.70
C ASP A 141 -17.47 -13.58 -17.83
N GLU A 142 -17.02 -14.82 -17.95
CA GLU A 142 -16.28 -15.66 -17.00
C GLU A 142 -14.92 -15.16 -16.46
N ALA A 143 -14.49 -15.75 -15.33
CA ALA A 143 -13.08 -15.95 -14.96
C ALA A 143 -12.27 -14.76 -14.42
N THR A 144 -12.70 -14.14 -13.31
CA THR A 144 -11.77 -13.29 -12.53
C THR A 144 -11.57 -13.83 -11.13
N PHE A 145 -10.43 -14.51 -10.97
CA PHE A 145 -9.79 -14.93 -9.72
C PHE A 145 -10.16 -16.33 -9.18
N THR A 146 -9.94 -17.37 -9.99
CA THR A 146 -9.45 -18.66 -9.47
C THR A 146 -7.95 -18.54 -9.20
N MET A 147 -7.60 -18.30 -7.95
CA MET A 147 -6.41 -18.85 -7.32
C MET A 147 -6.83 -19.39 -5.96
#